data_AF-A0A0M0K1Q9-F1
#
_entry.id   AF-A0A0M0K1Q9-F1
#
_cell.length_a   1.000
_cell.length_b   1.000
_cell.length_c   1.000
_cell.angle_alpha   90.00
_cell.angle_beta   90.00
_cell.angle_gamma   90.00
#
_symmetry.space_group_name_H-M   'P 1'
#
loop_
_entity.id
_entity.type
_entity.pdbx_description
1 polymer ?
#
loop_
_entity_poly.entity_id
_entity_poly.type
_entity_poly.pdbx_seq_one_letter_code
_entity_poly.pdbx_strand_id
1 'polypeptide(L)'
;MLARLRSYSALSRTFSTAAGPPPTTAVRKGHEIDVSKVLPLLREAGGISAAEAAALPELKQFGHGQSNPTYLLTLGARRLVVRKQPPGKLLRGAHAVDREFMAMSALKTTAVPVPKTLLFVEDAEVLGTPFFVCEYVDGRFFKDPSMRAAGSPQERAALYGAFMRTVAALHTVDFAACGLKDFGKVGGYTARQTKVWTAQYRAAETEPMAAMEHLIKWLPEALPANDDVTTLVHGDLRVDNMIFAPHGPPEVLAVLDWELSTLGHPATDLALVTLPYDTSPQLPSALSGFGDQRAALGLPTEQELVDAYVEATGLTSVRSHLDYYRAFACFRMGSILQGVYKRSLSGQASAADGAAVGKLASVVAQLGVAAADRYTKTPDRLTMAAGVGAAFSAGLFPAAKAARAPAAPAVNAPAVNAPVVNAAASTPAEAAAAQGKSLSVALITGGGTGIGRAVALRLAAGGWQREAGAQVAIVLTGRRAEVLEETAQEIRKAHGEGVHVLVHAAYLTLAADVKGLFNAVASNFGRLDLLFNNLGAYVPPTTFDKMEYDDWRRVININLDAAFYVARDAYRMMRDQTPQGGRIINNGSISATTPRPAASAYTASS
;
A
#
# COMPACT_ATOMS: atom_id res chain seq x y z
N MET A 1 -9.20 22.54 -8.89
CA MET A 1 -8.14 21.94 -9.73
C MET A 1 -6.70 22.16 -9.22
N LEU A 2 -6.33 23.30 -8.61
CA LEU A 2 -5.01 23.46 -7.93
C LEU A 2 -4.93 22.75 -6.57
N ALA A 3 -6.04 22.72 -5.83
CA ALA A 3 -6.26 21.87 -4.65
C ALA A 3 -5.90 20.38 -4.90
N ARG A 4 -6.46 19.78 -5.98
CA ARG A 4 -6.17 18.43 -6.49
C ARG A 4 -4.69 18.09 -6.60
N LEU A 5 -3.85 19.09 -6.82
CA LEU A 5 -2.42 18.94 -7.09
C LEU A 5 -1.57 19.12 -5.83
N ARG A 6 -2.07 19.83 -4.80
CA ARG A 6 -1.33 20.09 -3.55
C ARG A 6 -1.53 19.02 -2.50
N SER A 7 -2.69 18.35 -2.45
CA SER A 7 -2.94 17.20 -1.55
C SER A 7 -1.91 16.08 -1.80
N TYR A 8 -1.51 15.89 -3.05
CA TYR A 8 -0.41 14.99 -3.45
C TYR A 8 0.99 15.62 -3.38
N SER A 9 1.15 16.93 -3.29
CA SER A 9 2.49 17.55 -3.10
C SER A 9 3.10 17.29 -1.71
N ALA A 10 2.31 16.74 -0.78
CA ALA A 10 2.75 16.29 0.54
C ALA A 10 3.58 14.98 0.53
N LEU A 11 3.90 14.45 -0.65
CA LEU A 11 4.72 13.24 -0.86
C LEU A 11 6.19 13.40 -0.41
N SER A 12 6.63 14.59 0.05
CA SER A 12 8.04 14.87 0.38
C SER A 12 8.38 15.13 1.86
N ARG A 13 7.48 14.92 2.84
CA ARG A 13 7.81 15.19 4.26
C ARG A 13 7.62 14.00 5.21
N THR A 14 8.62 13.87 6.09
CA THR A 14 8.87 12.85 7.11
C THR A 14 7.67 12.56 8.01
N PHE A 15 7.59 11.31 8.43
CA PHE A 15 6.45 10.64 9.04
C PHE A 15 6.34 10.96 10.54
N SER A 16 5.14 11.39 10.98
CA SER A 16 4.71 11.09 12.34
C SER A 16 4.13 9.67 12.34
N THR A 17 4.71 8.79 13.14
CA THR A 17 4.24 7.42 13.38
C THR A 17 3.23 7.35 14.54
N ALA A 18 2.93 8.48 15.19
CA ALA A 18 2.08 8.53 16.36
C ALA A 18 0.61 8.75 15.98
N ALA A 19 -0.29 7.97 16.61
CA ALA A 19 -1.71 8.27 16.63
C ALA A 19 -1.98 9.45 17.59
N GLY A 20 -2.78 10.42 17.16
CA GLY A 20 -3.15 11.58 17.98
C GLY A 20 -3.80 12.68 17.14
N PRO A 21 -4.31 13.74 17.79
CA PRO A 21 -4.83 14.89 17.06
C PRO A 21 -3.70 15.49 16.21
N PRO A 22 -4.01 15.97 15.00
CA PRO A 22 -2.98 16.50 14.12
C PRO A 22 -2.23 17.66 14.78
N PRO A 23 -0.89 17.74 14.59
CA PRO A 23 -0.10 18.80 15.21
C PRO A 23 -0.53 20.16 14.68
N THR A 24 -0.73 21.10 15.61
CA THR A 24 -0.96 22.51 15.31
C THR A 24 0.31 23.32 15.59
N THR A 25 0.49 24.41 14.86
CA THR A 25 1.58 25.36 15.04
C THR A 25 1.03 26.75 15.30
N ALA A 26 1.90 27.69 15.69
CA ALA A 26 1.58 29.11 15.54
C ALA A 26 1.15 29.39 14.09
N VAL A 27 0.28 30.39 13.91
CA VAL A 27 -0.16 30.80 12.58
C VAL A 27 1.04 31.27 11.77
N ARG A 28 1.20 30.72 10.57
CA ARG A 28 2.32 31.07 9.69
C ARG A 28 2.19 32.52 9.23
N LYS A 29 3.34 33.18 9.04
CA LYS A 29 3.40 34.55 8.52
C LYS A 29 2.69 34.66 7.17
N GLY A 30 1.83 35.66 7.00
CA GLY A 30 1.01 35.89 5.80
C GLY A 30 -0.28 35.06 5.74
N HIS A 31 -0.57 34.27 6.78
CA HIS A 31 -1.79 33.47 6.93
C HIS A 31 -2.62 33.91 8.14
N GLU A 32 -2.31 35.04 8.76
CA GLU A 32 -3.05 35.60 9.88
C GLU A 32 -4.49 35.93 9.46
N ILE A 33 -5.44 35.68 10.37
CA ILE A 33 -6.85 36.03 10.17
C ILE A 33 -7.37 36.81 11.38
N ASP A 34 -8.25 37.76 11.13
CA ASP A 34 -8.90 38.55 12.17
C ASP A 34 -10.16 37.83 12.68
N VAL A 35 -9.99 37.08 13.77
CA VAL A 35 -11.08 36.30 14.39
C VAL A 35 -12.22 37.20 14.88
N SER A 36 -11.95 38.46 15.22
CA SER A 36 -12.98 39.39 15.72
C SER A 36 -14.07 39.67 14.70
N LYS A 37 -13.77 39.51 13.40
CA LYS A 37 -14.75 39.61 12.30
C LYS A 37 -15.58 38.35 12.11
N VAL A 38 -15.10 37.20 12.59
CA VAL A 38 -15.77 35.89 12.43
C VAL A 38 -16.79 35.64 13.55
N LEU A 39 -16.46 36.01 14.79
CA LEU A 39 -17.28 35.68 15.96
C LEU A 39 -18.71 36.23 15.90
N PRO A 40 -18.97 37.47 15.45
CA PRO A 40 -20.33 38.00 15.35
C PRO A 40 -21.19 37.18 14.37
N LEU A 41 -20.65 36.88 13.18
CA LEU A 41 -21.32 36.10 12.14
C LEU A 41 -21.60 34.66 12.62
N LEU A 42 -20.63 34.06 13.32
CA LEU A 42 -20.78 32.72 13.84
C LEU A 42 -21.83 32.65 14.96
N ARG A 43 -21.94 33.69 15.79
CA ARG A 43 -22.98 33.81 16.81
C ARG A 43 -24.36 33.99 16.19
N GLU A 44 -24.48 34.87 15.19
CA GLU A 44 -25.72 35.12 14.47
C GLU A 44 -26.25 33.85 13.77
N ALA A 45 -25.35 33.06 13.18
CA ALA A 45 -25.66 31.75 12.61
C ALA A 45 -25.99 30.67 13.66
N GLY A 46 -25.94 30.98 14.97
CA GLY A 46 -26.18 30.03 16.05
C GLY A 46 -25.07 28.99 16.23
N GLY A 47 -23.88 29.23 15.68
CA GLY A 47 -22.72 28.32 15.77
C GLY A 47 -22.01 28.37 17.12
N ILE A 48 -22.15 29.48 17.85
CA ILE A 48 -21.62 29.70 19.21
C ILE A 48 -22.60 30.50 20.08
N SER A 49 -22.53 30.30 21.40
CA SER A 49 -23.25 31.07 22.40
C SER A 49 -22.65 32.46 22.64
N ALA A 50 -23.38 33.34 23.34
CA ALA A 50 -22.87 34.65 23.73
C ALA A 50 -21.65 34.56 24.67
N ALA A 51 -21.61 33.56 25.55
CA ALA A 51 -20.48 33.32 26.45
C ALA A 51 -19.23 32.88 25.67
N GLU A 52 -19.37 31.96 24.71
CA GLU A 52 -18.27 31.53 23.84
C GLU A 52 -17.76 32.68 22.96
N ALA A 53 -18.65 33.54 22.45
CA ALA A 53 -18.27 34.72 21.66
C ALA A 53 -17.50 35.77 22.48
N ALA A 54 -17.69 35.82 23.80
CA ALA A 54 -17.00 36.73 24.71
C ALA A 54 -15.66 36.17 25.24
N ALA A 55 -15.38 34.87 25.02
CA ALA A 55 -14.14 34.25 25.44
C ALA A 55 -12.94 34.78 24.63
N LEU A 56 -11.76 34.86 25.25
CA LEU A 56 -10.53 35.24 24.55
C LEU A 56 -10.19 34.17 23.49
N PRO A 57 -10.15 34.52 22.19
CA PRO A 57 -9.90 33.54 21.14
C PRO A 57 -8.42 33.15 21.08
N GLU A 58 -8.15 31.84 21.06
CA GLU A 58 -6.83 31.30 20.69
C GLU A 58 -6.91 30.72 19.28
N LEU A 59 -5.98 31.12 18.42
CA LEU A 59 -5.91 30.66 17.05
C LEU A 59 -4.58 29.95 16.78
N LYS A 60 -4.67 28.70 16.32
CA LYS A 60 -3.53 27.92 15.82
C LYS A 60 -3.78 27.47 14.38
N GLN A 61 -2.72 27.11 13.67
CA GLN A 61 -2.83 26.60 12.30
C GLN A 61 -2.47 25.11 12.26
N PHE A 62 -3.21 24.33 11.48
CA PHE A 62 -2.86 22.91 11.29
C PHE A 62 -1.60 22.76 10.41
N GLY A 63 -0.79 21.75 10.74
CA GLY A 63 0.39 21.38 9.93
C GLY A 63 0.04 20.68 8.61
N HIS A 64 -1.17 20.12 8.50
CA HIS A 64 -1.72 19.48 7.29
C HIS A 64 -2.79 20.38 6.63
N GLY A 65 -3.42 19.92 5.52
CA GLY A 65 -4.42 20.72 4.79
C GLY A 65 -3.81 21.85 3.95
N GLN A 66 -2.68 21.59 3.29
CA GLN A 66 -1.88 22.63 2.60
C GLN A 66 -2.58 23.24 1.37
N SER A 67 -3.64 22.62 0.85
CA SER A 67 -4.46 23.16 -0.23
C SER A 67 -5.23 24.41 0.22
N ASN A 68 -5.94 24.32 1.36
CA ASN A 68 -6.77 25.39 1.91
C ASN A 68 -6.32 25.67 3.36
N PRO A 69 -5.83 26.89 3.68
CA PRO A 69 -5.48 27.24 5.04
C PRO A 69 -6.55 26.82 6.05
N THR A 70 -6.15 25.95 6.98
CA THR A 70 -7.04 25.35 7.99
C THR A 70 -6.51 25.70 9.39
N TYR A 71 -7.39 26.20 10.24
CA TYR A 71 -7.06 26.76 11.56
C TYR A 71 -7.89 26.09 12.65
N LEU A 72 -7.28 25.92 13.82
CA LEU A 72 -7.96 25.57 15.07
C LEU A 72 -8.28 26.87 15.81
N LEU A 73 -9.57 27.15 16.00
CA LEU A 73 -10.06 28.24 16.82
C LEU A 73 -10.58 27.67 18.15
N THR A 74 -10.01 28.13 19.26
CA THR A 74 -10.44 27.77 20.61
C THR A 74 -11.10 28.96 21.29
N LEU A 75 -12.31 28.75 21.83
CA LEU A 75 -13.13 29.72 22.56
C LEU A 75 -13.51 29.12 23.92
N GLY A 76 -12.67 29.34 24.94
CA GLY A 76 -12.82 28.65 26.22
C GLY A 76 -12.67 27.13 26.06
N ALA A 77 -13.71 26.35 26.37
CA ALA A 77 -13.72 24.89 26.17
C ALA A 77 -14.10 24.46 24.73
N ARG A 78 -14.66 25.38 23.93
CA ARG A 78 -15.14 25.09 22.58
C ARG A 78 -13.97 25.09 21.59
N ARG A 79 -13.90 24.08 20.73
CA ARG A 79 -12.92 23.98 19.64
C ARG A 79 -13.65 23.93 18.29
N LEU A 80 -13.17 24.72 17.35
CA LEU A 80 -13.75 24.87 16.01
C LEU A 80 -12.64 24.83 14.95
N VAL A 81 -13.02 24.48 13.73
CA VAL A 81 -12.13 24.53 12.58
C VAL A 81 -12.58 25.63 11.64
N VAL A 82 -11.66 26.53 11.28
CA VAL A 82 -11.86 27.54 10.24
C VAL A 82 -11.08 27.10 9.01
N ARG A 83 -11.73 27.02 7.85
CA ARG A 83 -11.10 26.60 6.60
C ARG A 83 -11.41 27.59 5.48
N LYS A 84 -10.36 28.07 4.82
CA LYS A 84 -10.43 29.24 3.95
C LYS A 84 -9.71 28.99 2.63
N GLN A 85 -10.14 29.65 1.55
CA GLN A 85 -9.40 29.62 0.29
C GLN A 85 -8.03 30.29 0.45
N PRO A 86 -6.96 29.81 -0.21
CA PRO A 86 -5.68 30.50 -0.19
C PRO A 86 -5.79 31.91 -0.82
N PRO A 87 -4.97 32.88 -0.37
CA PRO A 87 -4.97 34.21 -0.96
C PRO A 87 -4.44 34.21 -2.40
N GLY A 88 -4.80 35.24 -3.18
CA GLY A 88 -4.29 35.47 -4.54
C GLY A 88 -5.26 35.04 -5.65
N LYS A 89 -4.85 35.23 -6.91
CA LYS A 89 -5.68 34.89 -8.08
C LYS A 89 -5.74 33.38 -8.27
N LEU A 90 -6.90 32.81 -7.99
CA LEU A 90 -7.15 31.36 -8.10
C LEU A 90 -7.64 30.98 -9.51
N LEU A 91 -7.27 29.78 -9.95
CA LEU A 91 -7.87 29.19 -11.16
C LEU A 91 -9.33 28.83 -10.90
N ARG A 92 -10.17 28.97 -11.93
CA ARG A 92 -11.60 28.64 -11.87
C ARG A 92 -11.82 27.21 -11.34
N GLY A 93 -12.64 27.06 -10.30
CA GLY A 93 -12.95 25.77 -9.67
C GLY A 93 -11.80 25.15 -8.87
N ALA A 94 -10.80 25.91 -8.47
CA ALA A 94 -9.82 25.51 -7.47
C ALA A 94 -10.19 26.01 -6.08
N HIS A 95 -9.82 25.25 -5.04
CA HIS A 95 -10.06 25.64 -3.64
C HIS A 95 -11.54 25.91 -3.34
N ALA A 96 -12.42 25.03 -3.83
CA ALA A 96 -13.87 25.18 -3.72
C ALA A 96 -14.37 24.83 -2.31
N VAL A 97 -14.02 25.66 -1.33
CA VAL A 97 -14.46 25.54 0.07
C VAL A 97 -15.97 25.65 0.22
N ASP A 98 -16.64 26.33 -0.72
CA ASP A 98 -18.09 26.38 -0.90
C ASP A 98 -18.67 24.99 -1.18
N ARG A 99 -18.06 24.24 -2.10
CA ARG A 99 -18.47 22.86 -2.42
C ARG A 99 -18.18 21.90 -1.27
N GLU A 100 -17.06 22.09 -0.58
CA GLU A 100 -16.71 21.31 0.62
C GLU A 100 -17.79 21.49 1.70
N PHE A 101 -18.14 22.73 2.00
CA PHE A 101 -19.22 23.06 2.93
C PHE A 101 -20.57 22.50 2.48
N MET A 102 -20.90 22.59 1.18
CA MET A 102 -22.15 22.06 0.63
C MET A 102 -22.27 20.55 0.81
N ALA A 103 -21.22 19.79 0.46
CA ALA A 103 -21.20 18.33 0.60
C ALA A 103 -21.35 17.93 2.07
N MET A 104 -20.56 18.52 2.97
CA MET A 104 -20.64 18.22 4.40
C MET A 104 -22.00 18.59 5.01
N SER A 105 -22.56 19.74 4.62
CA SER A 105 -23.87 20.18 5.13
C SER A 105 -25.00 19.26 4.68
N ALA A 106 -24.95 18.79 3.44
CA ALA A 106 -25.92 17.84 2.87
C ALA A 106 -25.89 16.47 3.56
N LEU A 107 -24.71 16.04 4.04
CA LEU A 107 -24.53 14.72 4.65
C LEU A 107 -24.90 14.65 6.14
N LYS A 108 -25.21 15.79 6.76
CA LYS A 108 -25.47 15.90 8.21
C LYS A 108 -26.52 14.91 8.76
N THR A 109 -27.50 14.53 7.95
CA THR A 109 -28.59 13.61 8.35
C THR A 109 -28.43 12.19 7.80
N THR A 110 -27.29 11.89 7.20
CA THR A 110 -26.99 10.57 6.62
C THR A 110 -26.16 9.73 7.58
N ALA A 111 -25.91 8.47 7.21
CA ALA A 111 -25.00 7.60 7.94
C ALA A 111 -23.50 7.94 7.71
N VAL A 112 -23.19 8.92 6.85
CA VAL A 112 -21.81 9.35 6.60
C VAL A 112 -21.40 10.38 7.66
N PRO A 113 -20.45 10.04 8.55
CA PRO A 113 -20.02 10.95 9.59
C PRO A 113 -19.19 12.09 8.99
N VAL A 114 -19.60 13.33 9.22
CA VAL A 114 -18.89 14.53 8.77
C VAL A 114 -18.86 15.57 9.90
N PRO A 115 -17.83 16.43 9.98
CA PRO A 115 -17.84 17.52 10.93
C PRO A 115 -19.06 18.41 10.69
N LYS A 116 -19.78 18.75 11.76
CA LYS A 116 -20.96 19.60 11.68
C LYS A 116 -20.54 20.99 11.18
N THR A 117 -21.05 21.38 10.02
CA THR A 117 -20.88 22.71 9.45
C THR A 117 -21.71 23.73 10.23
N LEU A 118 -21.14 24.91 10.46
CA LEU A 118 -21.74 25.96 11.30
C LEU A 118 -21.98 27.26 10.53
N LEU A 119 -21.02 27.66 9.69
CA LEU A 119 -21.08 28.94 8.97
C LEU A 119 -20.31 28.82 7.65
N PHE A 120 -20.87 29.36 6.58
CA PHE A 120 -20.14 29.64 5.33
C PHE A 120 -20.25 31.14 5.04
N VAL A 121 -19.13 31.75 4.67
CA VAL A 121 -19.05 33.17 4.30
C VAL A 121 -18.39 33.25 2.93
N GLU A 122 -19.18 33.68 1.94
CA GLU A 122 -18.70 33.96 0.58
C GLU A 122 -18.00 35.32 0.50
N ASP A 123 -18.43 36.28 1.33
CA ASP A 123 -17.90 37.64 1.33
C ASP A 123 -16.39 37.66 1.68
N ALA A 124 -15.59 38.00 0.68
CA ALA A 124 -14.15 38.09 0.80
C ALA A 124 -13.71 39.28 1.65
N GLU A 125 -14.54 40.29 1.91
CA GLU A 125 -14.17 41.45 2.75
C GLU A 125 -13.94 41.07 4.23
N VAL A 126 -14.51 39.94 4.68
CA VAL A 126 -14.39 39.48 6.06
C VAL A 126 -12.97 39.01 6.37
N LEU A 127 -12.44 38.04 5.62
CA LEU A 127 -11.09 37.47 5.85
C LEU A 127 -10.15 37.55 4.63
N GLY A 128 -10.54 38.23 3.55
CA GLY A 128 -9.79 38.35 2.29
C GLY A 128 -10.11 37.27 1.25
N THR A 129 -10.74 36.15 1.64
CA THR A 129 -11.26 35.12 0.72
C THR A 129 -12.41 34.34 1.40
N PRO A 130 -13.26 33.63 0.62
CA PRO A 130 -14.31 32.76 1.17
C PRO A 130 -13.79 31.73 2.16
N PHE A 131 -14.59 31.43 3.18
CA PHE A 131 -14.27 30.45 4.22
C PHE A 131 -15.51 29.81 4.82
N PHE A 132 -15.31 28.70 5.53
CA PHE A 132 -16.32 28.12 6.41
C PHE A 132 -15.77 27.80 7.80
N VAL A 133 -16.70 27.61 8.73
CA VAL A 133 -16.45 27.14 10.09
C VAL A 133 -17.23 25.84 10.33
N CYS A 134 -16.58 24.86 10.92
CA CYS A 134 -17.21 23.61 11.37
C CYS A 134 -16.73 23.22 12.78
N GLU A 135 -17.40 22.23 13.37
CA GLU A 135 -16.97 21.67 14.66
C GLU A 135 -15.62 20.95 14.54
N TYR A 136 -14.79 21.12 15.57
CA TYR A 136 -13.60 20.28 15.73
C TYR A 136 -14.02 18.90 16.22
N VAL A 137 -13.66 17.86 15.47
CA VAL A 137 -13.90 16.47 15.85
C VAL A 137 -12.64 15.93 16.51
N ASP A 138 -12.73 15.53 17.77
CA ASP A 138 -11.61 15.00 18.54
C ASP A 138 -11.51 13.49 18.36
N GLY A 139 -10.36 12.99 17.93
CA GLY A 139 -10.17 11.57 17.68
C GLY A 139 -8.78 11.20 17.19
N ARG A 140 -8.65 9.95 16.75
CA ARG A 140 -7.41 9.36 16.23
C ARG A 140 -7.30 9.57 14.74
N PHE A 141 -6.10 9.94 14.33
CA PHE A 141 -5.73 10.17 12.95
C PHE A 141 -4.61 9.19 12.55
N PHE A 142 -4.70 8.61 11.34
CA PHE A 142 -3.68 7.70 10.82
C PHE A 142 -3.22 8.13 9.44
N LYS A 143 -1.98 8.64 9.35
CA LYS A 143 -1.34 8.94 8.06
C LYS A 143 -0.89 7.68 7.31
N ASP A 144 -0.47 6.68 8.06
CA ASP A 144 0.03 5.41 7.53
C ASP A 144 -1.14 4.45 7.32
N PRO A 145 -1.40 3.98 6.08
CA PRO A 145 -2.53 3.13 5.81
C PRO A 145 -2.44 1.75 6.48
N SER A 146 -1.26 1.29 6.87
CA SER A 146 -1.16 0.06 7.66
C SER A 146 -1.79 0.19 9.06
N MET A 147 -2.07 1.43 9.50
CA MET A 147 -2.54 1.77 10.85
C MET A 147 -1.71 1.08 11.94
N ARG A 148 -0.40 0.86 11.70
CA ARG A 148 0.49 0.15 12.63
C ARG A 148 0.63 0.84 13.99
N ALA A 149 0.27 2.11 14.07
CA ALA A 149 0.17 2.88 15.31
C ALA A 149 -1.05 2.49 16.17
N ALA A 150 -2.02 1.76 15.63
CA ALA A 150 -3.06 1.10 16.41
C ALA A 150 -2.49 -0.13 17.12
N GLY A 151 -3.01 -0.43 18.32
CA GLY A 151 -2.41 -1.34 19.27
C GLY A 151 -2.29 -2.77 18.75
N SER A 152 -3.43 -3.43 18.49
CA SER A 152 -3.45 -4.86 18.13
C SER A 152 -3.83 -5.12 16.66
N PRO A 153 -3.43 -6.29 16.09
CA PRO A 153 -3.95 -6.75 14.79
C PRO A 153 -5.48 -6.75 14.72
N GLN A 154 -6.15 -7.15 15.81
CA GLN A 154 -7.61 -7.18 15.91
C GLN A 154 -8.21 -5.78 15.85
N GLU A 155 -7.58 -4.81 16.51
CA GLU A 155 -7.98 -3.40 16.46
C GLU A 155 -7.85 -2.85 15.04
N ARG A 156 -6.75 -3.15 14.33
CA ARG A 156 -6.55 -2.72 12.94
C ARG A 156 -7.59 -3.31 12.00
N ALA A 157 -7.90 -4.59 12.11
CA ALA A 157 -8.96 -5.24 11.35
C ALA A 157 -10.31 -4.53 11.57
N ALA A 158 -10.63 -4.23 12.83
CA ALA A 158 -11.90 -3.62 13.17
C ALA A 158 -11.99 -2.13 12.73
N LEU A 159 -10.88 -1.38 12.77
CA LEU A 159 -10.78 -0.04 12.17
C LEU A 159 -10.99 -0.07 10.65
N TYR A 160 -10.41 -1.05 9.94
CA TYR A 160 -10.65 -1.25 8.51
C TYR A 160 -12.11 -1.61 8.21
N GLY A 161 -12.76 -2.39 9.07
CA GLY A 161 -14.19 -2.65 8.99
C GLY A 161 -15.02 -1.37 9.12
N ALA A 162 -14.69 -0.49 10.08
CA ALA A 162 -15.36 0.81 10.25
C ALA A 162 -15.15 1.73 9.05
N PHE A 163 -13.93 1.75 8.50
CA PHE A 163 -13.60 2.49 7.29
C PHE A 163 -14.44 2.02 6.09
N MET A 164 -14.51 0.71 5.84
CA MET A 164 -15.30 0.19 4.71
C MET A 164 -16.80 0.35 4.88
N ARG A 165 -17.34 0.25 6.10
CA ARG A 165 -18.76 0.60 6.36
C ARG A 165 -19.05 2.06 6.00
N THR A 166 -18.12 2.97 6.32
CA THR A 166 -18.25 4.39 5.99
C THR A 166 -18.19 4.62 4.47
N VAL A 167 -17.30 3.92 3.77
CA VAL A 167 -17.20 3.96 2.30
C VAL A 167 -18.50 3.46 1.65
N ALA A 168 -19.05 2.34 2.14
CA ALA A 168 -20.32 1.82 1.65
C ALA A 168 -21.48 2.79 1.93
N ALA A 169 -21.56 3.35 3.14
CA ALA A 169 -22.57 4.33 3.51
C ALA A 169 -22.52 5.57 2.60
N LEU A 170 -21.33 6.04 2.23
CA LEU A 170 -21.16 7.14 1.29
C LEU A 170 -21.74 6.82 -0.09
N HIS A 171 -21.47 5.63 -0.61
CA HIS A 171 -21.91 5.23 -1.94
C HIS A 171 -23.38 4.78 -2.00
N THR A 172 -24.06 4.68 -0.86
CA THR A 172 -25.52 4.44 -0.79
C THR A 172 -26.33 5.67 -0.40
N VAL A 173 -25.69 6.83 -0.22
CA VAL A 173 -26.39 8.10 -0.02
C VAL A 173 -27.28 8.41 -1.22
N ASP A 174 -28.56 8.65 -0.97
CA ASP A 174 -29.45 9.32 -1.92
C ASP A 174 -29.04 10.80 -2.02
N PHE A 175 -28.10 11.07 -2.91
CA PHE A 175 -27.55 12.41 -3.09
C PHE A 175 -28.62 13.40 -3.56
N ALA A 176 -29.68 12.94 -4.25
CA ALA A 176 -30.76 13.82 -4.69
C ALA A 176 -31.61 14.26 -3.50
N ALA A 177 -32.00 13.32 -2.63
CA ALA A 177 -32.73 13.63 -1.40
C ALA A 177 -31.94 14.52 -0.43
N CYS A 178 -30.60 14.42 -0.45
CA CYS A 178 -29.71 15.28 0.35
C CYS A 178 -29.42 16.65 -0.29
N GLY A 179 -30.08 17.01 -1.40
CA GLY A 179 -29.90 18.31 -2.05
C GLY A 179 -28.66 18.43 -2.95
N LEU A 180 -28.02 17.31 -3.30
CA LEU A 180 -26.83 17.24 -4.14
C LEU A 180 -27.12 16.79 -5.59
N LYS A 181 -28.38 16.85 -6.04
CA LYS A 181 -28.78 16.43 -7.40
C LYS A 181 -27.96 17.10 -8.52
N ASP A 182 -27.59 18.37 -8.32
CA ASP A 182 -26.84 19.18 -9.29
C ASP A 182 -25.35 19.33 -8.90
N PHE A 183 -24.88 18.53 -7.94
CA PHE A 183 -23.51 18.64 -7.42
C PHE A 183 -22.43 18.21 -8.42
N GLY A 184 -22.80 17.43 -9.44
CA GLY A 184 -21.94 16.94 -10.50
C GLY A 184 -22.75 16.40 -11.68
N LYS A 185 -22.07 15.90 -12.72
CA LYS A 185 -22.74 15.28 -13.87
C LYS A 185 -22.99 13.80 -13.60
N VAL A 186 -24.21 13.34 -13.90
CA VAL A 186 -24.61 11.93 -13.83
C VAL A 186 -24.11 11.16 -15.06
N GLY A 187 -23.86 9.87 -14.88
CA GLY A 187 -23.45 8.91 -15.92
C GLY A 187 -22.02 9.10 -16.41
N GLY A 188 -21.49 8.22 -17.27
CA GLY A 188 -20.22 8.35 -18.01
C GLY A 188 -19.05 9.04 -17.30
N TYR A 189 -18.83 8.77 -16.00
CA TYR A 189 -17.89 9.55 -15.19
C TYR A 189 -16.44 9.33 -15.63
N THR A 190 -16.00 8.07 -15.71
CA THR A 190 -14.60 7.78 -16.03
C THR A 190 -14.29 8.14 -17.47
N ALA A 191 -15.21 7.93 -18.41
CA ALA A 191 -15.03 8.36 -19.80
C ALA A 191 -14.77 9.88 -19.93
N ARG A 192 -15.56 10.70 -19.22
CA ARG A 192 -15.35 12.15 -19.19
C ARG A 192 -14.05 12.54 -18.50
N GLN A 193 -13.77 11.94 -17.35
CA GLN A 193 -12.58 12.28 -16.59
C GLN A 193 -11.30 11.85 -17.33
N THR A 194 -11.30 10.72 -18.05
CA THR A 194 -10.17 10.31 -18.88
C THR A 194 -9.83 11.39 -19.89
N LYS A 195 -10.81 11.92 -20.63
CA LYS A 195 -10.60 13.04 -21.58
C LYS A 195 -10.01 14.28 -20.89
N VAL A 196 -10.55 14.64 -19.72
CA VAL A 196 -10.08 15.80 -18.94
C VAL A 196 -8.62 15.61 -18.50
N TRP A 197 -8.28 14.46 -17.94
CA TRP A 197 -6.94 14.19 -17.43
C TRP A 197 -5.91 14.00 -18.55
N THR A 198 -6.30 13.43 -19.69
CA THR A 198 -5.46 13.41 -20.90
C THR A 198 -5.08 14.82 -21.34
N ALA A 199 -6.07 15.72 -21.47
CA ALA A 199 -5.79 17.11 -21.86
C ALA A 199 -4.87 17.82 -20.85
N GLN A 200 -5.04 17.56 -19.56
CA GLN A 200 -4.19 18.12 -18.51
C GLN A 200 -2.77 17.58 -18.55
N TYR A 201 -2.61 16.26 -18.71
CA TYR A 201 -1.30 15.64 -18.85
C TYR A 201 -0.55 16.22 -20.04
N ARG A 202 -1.21 16.31 -21.21
CA ARG A 202 -0.64 16.93 -22.43
C ARG A 202 -0.17 18.35 -22.21
N ALA A 203 -0.98 19.17 -21.53
CA ALA A 203 -0.61 20.55 -21.22
C ALA A 203 0.56 20.67 -20.24
N ALA A 204 0.78 19.65 -19.40
CA ALA A 204 1.83 19.58 -18.40
C ALA A 204 3.03 18.72 -18.83
N GLU A 205 3.01 18.14 -20.03
CA GLU A 205 4.03 17.21 -20.49
C GLU A 205 5.41 17.90 -20.51
N THR A 206 6.40 17.22 -19.94
CA THR A 206 7.79 17.69 -19.90
C THR A 206 8.67 16.84 -20.81
N GLU A 207 8.40 15.53 -20.84
CA GLU A 207 9.05 14.53 -21.67
C GLU A 207 8.06 13.38 -21.93
N PRO A 208 8.20 12.63 -23.03
CA PRO A 208 7.35 11.49 -23.31
C PRO A 208 7.43 10.43 -22.20
N MET A 209 6.28 10.00 -21.68
CA MET A 209 6.20 8.94 -20.67
C MET A 209 5.39 7.76 -21.20
N ALA A 210 6.07 6.69 -21.61
CA ALA A 210 5.45 5.53 -22.26
C ALA A 210 4.28 4.93 -21.46
N ALA A 211 4.37 4.91 -20.13
CA ALA A 211 3.29 4.43 -19.27
C ALA A 211 2.02 5.31 -19.33
N MET A 212 2.18 6.63 -19.40
CA MET A 212 1.04 7.54 -19.58
C MET A 212 0.46 7.44 -21.00
N GLU A 213 1.29 7.32 -22.03
CA GLU A 213 0.84 7.06 -23.40
C GLU A 213 -0.03 5.81 -23.49
N HIS A 214 0.43 4.73 -22.87
CA HIS A 214 -0.31 3.48 -22.80
C HIS A 214 -1.68 3.69 -22.14
N LEU A 215 -1.73 4.34 -20.98
CA LEU A 215 -2.99 4.57 -20.25
C LEU A 215 -3.95 5.51 -20.99
N ILE A 216 -3.44 6.55 -21.64
CA ILE A 216 -4.23 7.48 -22.45
C ILE A 216 -4.95 6.74 -23.58
N LYS A 217 -4.29 5.77 -24.20
CA LYS A 217 -4.89 4.93 -25.24
C LYS A 217 -5.83 3.88 -24.68
N TRP A 218 -5.40 3.18 -23.62
CA TRP A 218 -6.09 2.00 -23.11
C TRP A 218 -7.38 2.32 -22.37
N LEU A 219 -7.43 3.40 -21.56
CA LEU A 219 -8.60 3.71 -20.74
C LEU A 219 -9.90 3.90 -21.55
N PRO A 220 -9.90 4.63 -22.68
CA PRO A 220 -11.07 4.70 -23.55
C PRO A 220 -11.47 3.35 -24.18
N GLU A 221 -10.49 2.51 -24.54
CA GLU A 221 -10.72 1.21 -25.18
C GLU A 221 -11.27 0.14 -24.21
N ALA A 222 -10.86 0.21 -22.94
CA ALA A 222 -11.21 -0.76 -21.91
C ALA A 222 -12.42 -0.34 -21.04
N LEU A 223 -13.08 0.77 -21.37
CA LEU A 223 -14.17 1.37 -20.60
C LEU A 223 -15.28 0.34 -20.26
N PRO A 224 -15.57 0.11 -18.98
CA PRO A 224 -16.68 -0.76 -18.56
C PRO A 224 -18.03 -0.25 -19.06
N ALA A 225 -18.92 -1.18 -19.45
CA ALA A 225 -20.25 -0.85 -19.95
C ALA A 225 -21.15 -0.15 -18.92
N ASN A 226 -20.82 -0.25 -17.62
CA ASN A 226 -21.58 0.30 -16.51
C ASN A 226 -21.03 1.63 -15.96
N ASP A 227 -20.24 2.38 -16.74
CA ASP A 227 -19.71 3.71 -16.34
C ASP A 227 -20.82 4.75 -16.03
N ASP A 228 -22.09 4.40 -16.29
CA ASP A 228 -23.26 5.21 -15.97
C ASP A 228 -23.69 5.17 -14.49
N VAL A 229 -23.25 4.17 -13.72
CA VAL A 229 -23.52 4.12 -12.27
C VAL A 229 -22.95 5.38 -11.60
N THR A 230 -23.80 6.08 -10.86
CA THR A 230 -23.47 7.38 -10.26
C THR A 230 -23.86 7.41 -8.79
N THR A 231 -22.90 7.76 -7.94
CA THR A 231 -23.10 8.03 -6.51
C THR A 231 -22.43 9.36 -6.15
N LEU A 232 -22.63 9.83 -4.91
CA LEU A 232 -21.68 10.77 -4.35
C LEU A 232 -20.33 10.06 -4.21
N VAL A 233 -19.27 10.66 -4.73
CA VAL A 233 -17.88 10.20 -4.54
C VAL A 233 -17.09 11.30 -3.84
N HIS A 234 -16.24 10.89 -2.90
CA HIS A 234 -15.31 11.75 -2.20
C HIS A 234 -14.20 12.24 -3.15
N GLY A 235 -13.69 11.34 -4.00
CA GLY A 235 -12.68 11.64 -5.01
C GLY A 235 -11.24 11.72 -4.47
N ASP A 236 -11.06 11.60 -3.16
CA ASP A 236 -9.77 11.49 -2.45
C ASP A 236 -9.85 10.51 -1.27
N LEU A 237 -10.63 9.43 -1.41
CA LEU A 237 -11.00 8.59 -0.26
C LEU A 237 -9.82 7.74 0.23
N ARG A 238 -9.28 8.10 1.38
CA ARG A 238 -8.14 7.44 2.04
C ARG A 238 -8.33 7.45 3.55
N VAL A 239 -7.61 6.56 4.23
CA VAL A 239 -7.61 6.45 5.70
C VAL A 239 -7.08 7.71 6.40
N ASP A 240 -6.17 8.45 5.77
CA ASP A 240 -5.65 9.72 6.29
C ASP A 240 -6.63 10.89 6.11
N ASN A 241 -7.81 10.65 5.53
CA ASN A 241 -8.94 11.56 5.51
C ASN A 241 -10.05 11.13 6.50
N MET A 242 -9.75 10.23 7.44
CA MET A 242 -10.67 9.74 8.46
C MET A 242 -10.22 10.12 9.86
N ILE A 243 -11.18 10.55 10.70
CA ILE A 243 -11.00 10.63 12.16
C ILE A 243 -11.70 9.43 12.77
N PHE A 244 -10.98 8.64 13.57
CA PHE A 244 -11.51 7.49 14.28
C PHE A 244 -11.76 7.80 15.75
N ALA A 245 -12.69 7.07 16.37
CA ALA A 245 -12.96 7.18 17.79
C ALA A 245 -11.67 6.91 18.61
N PRO A 246 -11.35 7.75 19.62
CA PRO A 246 -10.15 7.55 20.43
C PRO A 246 -10.27 6.35 21.38
N HIS A 247 -11.49 6.05 21.82
CA HIS A 247 -11.83 4.99 22.77
C HIS A 247 -13.14 4.31 22.35
N GLY A 248 -13.39 3.12 22.89
CA GLY A 248 -14.62 2.39 22.62
C GLY A 248 -14.57 1.57 21.31
N PRO A 249 -15.73 1.22 20.73
CA PRO A 249 -15.77 0.46 19.49
C PRO A 249 -15.14 1.26 18.33
N PRO A 250 -14.51 0.57 17.36
CA PRO A 250 -13.91 1.23 16.20
C PRO A 250 -15.01 1.84 15.32
N GLU A 251 -15.00 3.16 15.27
CA GLU A 251 -15.96 3.99 14.55
C GLU A 251 -15.22 5.14 13.86
N VAL A 252 -15.69 5.53 12.68
CA VAL A 252 -15.26 6.76 12.01
C VAL A 252 -16.14 7.90 12.53
N LEU A 253 -15.54 8.91 13.14
CA LEU A 253 -16.23 10.09 13.65
C LEU A 253 -16.37 11.20 12.61
N ALA A 254 -15.50 11.22 11.60
CA ALA A 254 -15.57 12.19 10.51
C ALA A 254 -14.77 11.75 9.27
N VAL A 255 -15.38 11.95 8.10
CA VAL A 255 -14.72 12.00 6.79
C VAL A 255 -14.35 13.45 6.49
N LEU A 256 -13.09 13.70 6.14
CA LEU A 256 -12.50 15.02 5.91
C LEU A 256 -12.11 15.22 4.44
N ASP A 257 -11.84 16.48 4.07
CA ASP A 257 -11.23 16.88 2.79
C ASP A 257 -12.10 16.65 1.54
N TRP A 258 -13.33 17.17 1.59
CA TRP A 258 -14.35 17.02 0.54
C TRP A 258 -14.08 17.86 -0.72
N GLU A 259 -12.90 18.46 -0.88
CA GLU A 259 -12.59 19.39 -1.98
C GLU A 259 -12.64 18.75 -3.37
N LEU A 260 -12.53 17.41 -3.45
CA LEU A 260 -12.55 16.66 -4.71
C LEU A 260 -13.91 16.02 -5.00
N SER A 261 -14.86 16.17 -4.08
CA SER A 261 -16.13 15.47 -4.13
C SER A 261 -17.01 15.93 -5.29
N THR A 262 -17.72 14.97 -5.86
CA THR A 262 -18.61 15.17 -7.00
C THR A 262 -19.57 13.99 -7.14
N LEU A 263 -20.43 14.02 -8.17
CA LEU A 263 -21.17 12.84 -8.60
C LEU A 263 -20.33 12.06 -9.61
N GLY A 264 -20.13 10.77 -9.36
CA GLY A 264 -19.26 9.94 -10.17
C GLY A 264 -19.42 8.44 -9.90
N HIS A 265 -18.58 7.64 -10.54
CA HIS A 265 -18.66 6.19 -10.40
C HIS A 265 -18.01 5.74 -9.07
N PRO A 266 -18.72 5.00 -8.19
CA PRO A 266 -18.26 4.67 -6.83
C PRO A 266 -16.99 3.83 -6.80
N ALA A 267 -16.77 3.01 -7.82
CA ALA A 267 -15.56 2.19 -7.91
C ALA A 267 -14.26 3.02 -8.00
N THR A 268 -14.34 4.31 -8.34
CA THR A 268 -13.15 5.18 -8.35
C THR A 268 -12.62 5.47 -6.95
N ASP A 269 -13.51 5.59 -5.95
CA ASP A 269 -13.12 5.70 -4.55
C ASP A 269 -12.69 4.32 -4.00
N LEU A 270 -13.40 3.25 -4.34
CA LEU A 270 -13.00 1.88 -3.95
C LEU A 270 -11.60 1.51 -4.47
N ALA A 271 -11.25 1.96 -5.68
CA ALA A 271 -9.91 1.78 -6.23
C ALA A 271 -8.82 2.50 -5.41
N LEU A 272 -9.10 3.69 -4.87
CA LEU A 272 -8.18 4.40 -3.98
C LEU A 272 -8.03 3.68 -2.63
N VAL A 273 -9.15 3.20 -2.06
CA VAL A 273 -9.16 2.49 -0.79
C VAL A 273 -8.37 1.18 -0.85
N THR A 274 -8.42 0.49 -1.98
CA THR A 274 -7.74 -0.79 -2.19
C THR A 274 -6.36 -0.66 -2.82
N LEU A 275 -5.95 0.53 -3.30
CA LEU A 275 -4.62 0.74 -3.88
C LEU A 275 -3.45 0.33 -2.97
N PRO A 276 -3.48 0.54 -1.63
CA PRO A 276 -2.44 0.10 -0.71
C PRO A 276 -2.12 -1.41 -0.72
N TYR A 277 -3.02 -2.26 -1.24
CA TYR A 277 -2.76 -3.69 -1.41
C TYR A 277 -1.79 -3.99 -2.54
N ASP A 278 -1.71 -3.12 -3.55
CA ASP A 278 -0.82 -3.26 -4.71
C ASP A 278 0.49 -2.48 -4.57
N THR A 279 0.63 -1.69 -3.51
CA THR A 279 1.78 -0.80 -3.31
C THR A 279 2.64 -1.21 -2.11
N SER A 280 3.87 -0.68 -2.09
CA SER A 280 4.88 -1.01 -1.09
C SER A 280 4.92 0.04 0.05
N PRO A 281 5.29 -0.35 1.29
CA PRO A 281 5.50 0.59 2.39
C PRO A 281 6.70 1.52 2.20
N GLN A 282 7.54 1.30 1.17
CA GLN A 282 8.62 2.22 0.80
C GLN A 282 8.15 3.40 -0.04
N LEU A 283 6.94 3.34 -0.61
CA LEU A 283 6.39 4.45 -1.36
C LEU A 283 5.91 5.57 -0.42
N PRO A 284 6.07 6.85 -0.81
CA PRO A 284 5.76 7.97 0.06
C PRO A 284 4.25 8.18 0.24
N SER A 285 3.88 8.65 1.43
CA SER A 285 2.57 9.21 1.79
C SER A 285 1.36 8.44 1.20
N ALA A 286 0.57 9.08 0.34
CA ALA A 286 -0.68 8.56 -0.22
C ALA A 286 -0.50 7.34 -1.15
N LEU A 287 0.74 6.98 -1.49
CA LEU A 287 1.08 5.80 -2.30
C LEU A 287 1.65 4.66 -1.47
N SER A 288 1.90 4.88 -0.18
CA SER A 288 2.36 3.84 0.74
C SER A 288 1.35 2.71 0.75
N GLY A 289 1.86 1.48 0.67
CA GLY A 289 1.04 0.27 0.77
C GLY A 289 1.55 -0.68 1.83
N PHE A 290 1.07 -1.92 1.75
CA PHE A 290 1.35 -2.93 2.75
C PHE A 290 2.50 -3.86 2.36
N GLY A 291 2.78 -4.03 1.06
CA GLY A 291 3.65 -5.08 0.57
C GLY A 291 3.27 -6.45 1.16
N ASP A 292 4.27 -7.25 1.54
CA ASP A 292 4.04 -8.60 2.08
C ASP A 292 3.65 -8.62 3.57
N GLN A 293 3.48 -7.44 4.21
CA GLN A 293 3.25 -7.34 5.65
C GLN A 293 1.78 -7.51 6.05
N ARG A 294 0.85 -7.62 5.09
CA ARG A 294 -0.62 -7.63 5.30
C ARG A 294 -1.07 -8.57 6.42
N ALA A 295 -0.67 -9.85 6.33
CA ALA A 295 -1.05 -10.87 7.31
C ALA A 295 -0.45 -10.60 8.70
N ALA A 296 0.82 -10.18 8.78
CA ALA A 296 1.48 -9.84 10.05
C ALA A 296 0.86 -8.60 10.71
N LEU A 297 0.34 -7.68 9.90
CA LEU A 297 -0.40 -6.51 10.36
C LEU A 297 -1.84 -6.88 10.79
N GLY A 298 -2.36 -8.06 10.45
CA GLY A 298 -3.75 -8.44 10.70
C GLY A 298 -4.75 -7.54 9.96
N LEU A 299 -4.37 -7.07 8.78
CA LEU A 299 -5.30 -6.36 7.90
C LEU A 299 -6.23 -7.38 7.23
N PRO A 300 -7.50 -7.03 6.97
CA PRO A 300 -8.34 -7.84 6.12
C PRO A 300 -7.70 -7.99 4.74
N THR A 301 -8.01 -9.08 4.04
CA THR A 301 -7.65 -9.23 2.63
C THR A 301 -8.43 -8.24 1.78
N GLU A 302 -7.90 -7.90 0.61
CA GLU A 302 -8.61 -7.07 -0.37
C GLU A 302 -9.97 -7.69 -0.74
N GLN A 303 -10.00 -9.01 -0.93
CA GLN A 303 -11.21 -9.74 -1.27
C GLN A 303 -12.27 -9.56 -0.18
N GLU A 304 -11.92 -9.72 1.10
CA GLU A 304 -12.85 -9.52 2.22
C GLU A 304 -13.39 -8.08 2.28
N LEU A 305 -12.56 -7.06 2.01
CA LEU A 305 -13.02 -5.67 1.98
C LEU A 305 -13.98 -5.40 0.81
N VAL A 306 -13.66 -5.93 -0.37
CA VAL A 306 -14.51 -5.81 -1.57
C VAL A 306 -15.82 -6.59 -1.38
N ASP A 307 -15.77 -7.76 -0.73
CA ASP A 307 -16.94 -8.56 -0.39
C ASP A 307 -17.90 -7.78 0.51
N ALA A 308 -17.40 -7.25 1.62
CA ALA A 308 -18.19 -6.47 2.56
C ALA A 308 -18.78 -5.21 1.90
N TYR A 309 -18.01 -4.56 1.01
CA TYR A 309 -18.50 -3.40 0.26
C TYR A 309 -19.63 -3.76 -0.70
N VAL A 310 -19.49 -4.86 -1.46
CA VAL A 310 -20.52 -5.32 -2.39
C VAL A 310 -21.77 -5.76 -1.66
N GLU A 311 -21.63 -6.46 -0.54
CA GLU A 311 -22.75 -6.87 0.31
C GLU A 311 -23.55 -5.65 0.82
N ALA A 312 -22.84 -4.62 1.29
CA ALA A 312 -23.48 -3.42 1.84
C ALA A 312 -24.11 -2.49 0.77
N THR A 313 -23.63 -2.53 -0.48
CA THR A 313 -24.04 -1.58 -1.53
C THR A 313 -24.86 -2.20 -2.65
N GLY A 314 -24.81 -3.53 -2.82
CA GLY A 314 -25.38 -4.23 -3.97
C GLY A 314 -24.61 -4.02 -5.29
N LEU A 315 -23.49 -3.28 -5.29
CA LEU A 315 -22.74 -2.91 -6.50
C LEU A 315 -21.80 -4.03 -6.97
N THR A 316 -22.34 -5.18 -7.35
CA THR A 316 -21.58 -6.40 -7.71
C THR A 316 -20.59 -6.20 -8.86
N SER A 317 -20.91 -5.33 -9.81
CA SER A 317 -20.08 -5.05 -11.00
C SER A 317 -18.71 -4.48 -10.67
N VAL A 318 -18.49 -3.92 -9.47
CA VAL A 318 -17.17 -3.36 -9.11
C VAL A 318 -16.08 -4.43 -9.04
N ARG A 319 -16.44 -5.70 -8.77
CA ARG A 319 -15.50 -6.82 -8.67
C ARG A 319 -14.75 -7.06 -9.97
N SER A 320 -15.51 -7.16 -11.06
CA SER A 320 -14.99 -7.49 -12.39
C SER A 320 -14.19 -6.34 -13.02
N HIS A 321 -14.30 -5.13 -12.47
CA HIS A 321 -13.74 -3.92 -13.04
C HIS A 321 -12.80 -3.14 -12.11
N LEU A 322 -12.46 -3.68 -10.93
CA LEU A 322 -11.63 -2.97 -9.95
C LEU A 322 -10.28 -2.53 -10.53
N ASP A 323 -9.61 -3.41 -11.28
CA ASP A 323 -8.31 -3.10 -11.89
C ASP A 323 -8.41 -2.03 -12.99
N TYR A 324 -9.53 -1.92 -13.72
CA TYR A 324 -9.77 -0.77 -14.61
C TYR A 324 -9.83 0.54 -13.82
N TYR A 325 -10.58 0.56 -12.71
CA TYR A 325 -10.70 1.75 -11.88
C TYR A 325 -9.40 2.10 -11.15
N ARG A 326 -8.55 1.12 -10.83
CA ARG A 326 -7.18 1.33 -10.34
C ARG A 326 -6.28 1.94 -11.39
N ALA A 327 -6.30 1.42 -12.62
CA ALA A 327 -5.57 2.01 -13.74
C ALA A 327 -5.99 3.48 -13.95
N PHE A 328 -7.31 3.75 -13.91
CA PHE A 328 -7.85 5.11 -13.97
C PHE A 328 -7.38 6.00 -12.80
N ALA A 329 -7.40 5.49 -11.56
CA ALA A 329 -6.94 6.24 -10.38
C ALA A 329 -5.46 6.62 -10.47
N CYS A 330 -4.62 5.66 -10.88
CA CYS A 330 -3.20 5.88 -11.14
C CYS A 330 -2.97 6.88 -12.28
N PHE A 331 -3.68 6.75 -13.41
CA PHE A 331 -3.60 7.70 -14.53
C PHE A 331 -3.92 9.14 -14.09
N ARG A 332 -5.00 9.31 -13.32
CA ARG A 332 -5.39 10.60 -12.75
C ARG A 332 -4.30 11.17 -11.84
N MET A 333 -3.76 10.35 -10.95
CA MET A 333 -2.71 10.77 -10.01
C MET A 333 -1.38 11.08 -10.71
N GLY A 334 -0.99 10.30 -11.72
CA GLY A 334 0.16 10.58 -12.58
C GLY A 334 0.03 11.91 -13.32
N SER A 335 -1.15 12.19 -13.88
CA SER A 335 -1.47 13.49 -14.52
C SER A 335 -1.35 14.67 -13.53
N ILE A 336 -1.81 14.46 -12.29
CA ILE A 336 -1.68 15.43 -11.21
C ILE A 336 -0.21 15.71 -10.88
N LEU A 337 0.56 14.66 -10.62
CA LEU A 337 1.97 14.78 -10.25
C LEU A 337 2.78 15.42 -11.38
N GLN A 338 2.50 15.08 -12.64
CA GLN A 338 3.09 15.73 -13.81
C GLN A 338 2.81 17.24 -13.84
N GLY A 339 1.57 17.64 -13.54
CA GLY A 339 1.22 19.05 -13.42
C GLY A 339 1.99 19.80 -12.33
N VAL A 340 2.22 19.15 -11.18
CA VAL A 340 3.06 19.70 -10.11
C VAL A 340 4.51 19.81 -10.55
N TYR A 341 5.03 18.77 -11.19
CA TYR A 341 6.39 18.72 -11.70
C TYR A 341 6.65 19.84 -12.72
N LYS A 342 5.79 20.00 -13.74
CA LYS A 342 5.90 21.08 -14.73
C LYS A 342 6.01 22.47 -14.08
N ARG A 343 5.18 22.74 -13.07
CA ARG A 343 5.21 24.02 -12.34
C ARG A 343 6.46 24.20 -11.50
N SER A 344 7.03 23.12 -10.96
CA SER A 344 8.29 23.20 -10.21
C SER A 344 9.45 23.64 -11.10
N LEU A 345 9.46 23.21 -12.37
CA LEU A 345 10.45 23.65 -13.35
C LEU A 345 10.32 25.14 -13.69
N SER A 346 9.12 25.71 -13.61
CA SER A 346 8.86 27.12 -13.86
C SER A 346 9.01 28.02 -12.62
N GLY A 347 9.50 27.48 -11.49
CA GLY A 347 9.63 28.22 -10.22
C GLY A 347 8.30 28.57 -9.54
N GLN A 348 7.18 27.97 -9.98
CA GLN A 348 5.82 28.28 -9.51
C GLN A 348 5.26 27.25 -8.52
N ALA A 349 6.03 26.20 -8.16
CA ALA A 349 5.60 25.18 -7.22
C ALA A 349 6.13 25.40 -5.80
N SER A 350 5.33 25.01 -4.81
CA SER A 350 5.67 24.99 -3.38
C SER A 350 6.34 23.69 -2.91
N ALA A 351 6.59 22.74 -3.82
CA ALA A 351 7.20 21.45 -3.48
C ALA A 351 8.71 21.61 -3.32
N ALA A 352 9.27 21.11 -2.22
CA ALA A 352 10.69 21.24 -1.89
C ALA A 352 11.62 20.49 -2.86
N ASP A 353 11.10 19.51 -3.60
CA ASP A 353 11.85 18.73 -4.60
C ASP A 353 10.95 18.40 -5.80
N GLY A 354 11.05 19.22 -6.85
CA GLY A 354 10.30 19.02 -8.10
C GLY A 354 10.66 17.74 -8.85
N ALA A 355 11.95 17.37 -8.86
CA ALA A 355 12.43 16.20 -9.58
C ALA A 355 11.91 14.89 -8.95
N ALA A 356 11.83 14.83 -7.62
CA ALA A 356 11.21 13.72 -6.92
C ALA A 356 9.72 13.55 -7.30
N VAL A 357 8.99 14.64 -7.47
CA VAL A 357 7.57 14.61 -7.91
C VAL A 357 7.45 14.07 -9.33
N GLY A 358 8.34 14.46 -10.25
CA GLY A 358 8.39 13.92 -11.62
C GLY A 358 8.62 12.41 -11.64
N LYS A 359 9.60 11.92 -10.87
CA LYS A 359 9.85 10.47 -10.72
C LYS A 359 8.63 9.73 -10.20
N LEU A 360 7.93 10.32 -9.24
CA LEU A 360 6.73 9.73 -8.66
C LEU A 360 5.56 9.68 -9.64
N ALA A 361 5.43 10.66 -10.52
CA ALA A 361 4.45 10.61 -11.61
C ALA A 361 4.66 9.36 -12.49
N SER A 362 5.93 9.05 -12.82
CA SER A 362 6.30 7.86 -13.59
C SER A 362 5.97 6.55 -12.85
N VAL A 363 6.35 6.45 -11.56
CA VAL A 363 6.04 5.28 -10.73
C VAL A 363 4.54 5.01 -10.68
N VAL A 364 3.72 6.05 -10.48
CA VAL A 364 2.27 5.90 -10.45
C VAL A 364 1.71 5.50 -11.81
N ALA A 365 2.22 6.06 -12.91
CA ALA A 365 1.81 5.65 -14.23
C ALA A 365 2.11 4.16 -14.48
N GLN A 366 3.27 3.66 -14.05
CA GLN A 366 3.62 2.25 -14.15
C GLN A 366 2.70 1.34 -13.32
N LEU A 367 2.32 1.76 -12.11
CA LEU A 367 1.30 1.06 -11.32
C LEU A 367 -0.04 0.99 -12.06
N GLY A 368 -0.40 2.06 -12.78
CA GLY A 368 -1.59 2.08 -13.63
C GLY A 368 -1.50 1.08 -14.78
N VAL A 369 -0.36 1.00 -15.46
CA VAL A 369 -0.13 0.00 -16.53
C VAL A 369 -0.20 -1.42 -15.97
N ALA A 370 0.38 -1.68 -14.80
CA ALA A 370 0.30 -2.99 -14.16
C ALA A 370 -1.16 -3.41 -13.86
N ALA A 371 -1.99 -2.47 -13.40
CA ALA A 371 -3.42 -2.71 -13.21
C ALA A 371 -4.15 -2.95 -14.55
N ALA A 372 -3.84 -2.17 -15.59
CA ALA A 372 -4.38 -2.36 -16.94
C ALA A 372 -4.03 -3.74 -17.53
N ASP A 373 -2.80 -4.21 -17.32
CA ASP A 373 -2.35 -5.53 -17.73
C ASP A 373 -3.12 -6.65 -17.02
N ARG A 374 -3.32 -6.54 -15.70
CA ARG A 374 -4.13 -7.51 -14.93
C ARG A 374 -5.57 -7.54 -15.45
N TYR A 375 -6.20 -6.37 -15.63
CA TYR A 375 -7.55 -6.28 -16.17
C TYR A 375 -7.69 -6.91 -17.57
N THR A 376 -6.66 -6.79 -18.39
CA THR A 376 -6.63 -7.37 -19.75
C THR A 376 -6.45 -8.89 -19.72
N LYS A 377 -5.68 -9.42 -18.76
CA LYS A 377 -5.34 -10.84 -18.66
C LYS A 377 -6.40 -11.69 -17.96
N THR A 378 -7.32 -11.11 -17.19
CA THR A 378 -8.38 -11.86 -16.48
C THR A 378 -9.48 -12.33 -17.45
N PRO A 379 -9.56 -13.64 -17.78
CA PRO A 379 -10.47 -14.16 -18.78
C PRO A 379 -11.73 -14.68 -18.11
N ASP A 380 -12.62 -13.78 -17.69
CA ASP A 380 -14.07 -14.05 -17.57
C ASP A 380 -14.79 -12.81 -17.05
N ARG A 381 -15.42 -12.07 -17.96
CA ARG A 381 -16.05 -10.78 -17.66
C ARG A 381 -17.57 -10.89 -17.42
N LEU A 382 -18.15 -12.07 -17.62
CA LEU A 382 -19.62 -12.29 -17.56
C LEU A 382 -20.08 -13.41 -16.60
N THR A 383 -19.20 -14.29 -16.11
CA THR A 383 -19.58 -15.45 -15.29
C THR A 383 -19.58 -15.20 -13.77
N MET A 384 -18.90 -14.14 -13.28
CA MET A 384 -18.88 -13.79 -11.85
C MET A 384 -20.15 -13.05 -11.36
N ALA A 385 -21.02 -12.60 -12.27
CA ALA A 385 -22.23 -11.84 -11.93
C ALA A 385 -23.43 -12.72 -11.51
N ALA A 386 -23.41 -14.03 -11.78
CA ALA A 386 -24.58 -14.91 -11.62
C ALA A 386 -24.53 -15.85 -10.41
N GLY A 387 -23.48 -15.79 -9.59
CA GLY A 387 -23.11 -16.89 -8.68
C GLY A 387 -23.27 -16.65 -7.18
N VAL A 388 -24.11 -15.73 -6.69
CA VAL A 388 -24.47 -15.69 -5.24
C VAL A 388 -25.91 -15.19 -5.08
N GLY A 389 -26.87 -16.03 -5.46
CA GLY A 389 -28.26 -15.91 -5.03
C GLY A 389 -28.55 -17.03 -4.02
N ALA A 390 -28.98 -16.64 -2.82
CA ALA A 390 -29.47 -17.45 -1.71
C ALA A 390 -28.43 -18.10 -0.77
N ALA A 391 -28.14 -17.42 0.35
CA ALA A 391 -28.17 -18.01 1.70
C ALA A 391 -27.86 -16.96 2.80
N PHE A 392 -28.86 -16.74 3.65
CA PHE A 392 -28.81 -16.25 5.04
C PHE A 392 -28.49 -14.79 5.37
N SER A 393 -29.58 -14.08 5.68
CA SER A 393 -29.67 -12.94 6.59
C SER A 393 -29.46 -13.40 8.04
N ALA A 394 -28.49 -12.81 8.74
CA ALA A 394 -28.56 -12.44 10.17
C ALA A 394 -27.27 -11.72 10.64
N GLY A 395 -27.36 -10.39 10.80
CA GLY A 395 -26.66 -9.61 11.84
C GLY A 395 -25.13 -9.55 11.81
N LEU A 396 -24.55 -8.69 10.97
CA LEU A 396 -23.16 -8.26 11.11
C LEU A 396 -23.04 -7.13 12.15
N PHE A 397 -22.24 -7.42 13.19
CA PHE A 397 -21.79 -6.62 14.34
C PHE A 397 -22.67 -6.64 15.61
N PRO A 398 -22.37 -7.55 16.57
CA PRO A 398 -22.29 -7.14 17.97
C PRO A 398 -20.90 -7.38 18.57
N ALA A 399 -20.60 -6.61 19.63
CA ALA A 399 -19.32 -6.50 20.30
C ALA A 399 -18.70 -7.83 20.77
N ALA A 400 -17.37 -7.82 20.87
CA ALA A 400 -16.50 -8.95 21.15
C ALA A 400 -16.92 -9.84 22.33
N LYS A 401 -16.96 -11.16 22.09
CA LYS A 401 -16.58 -12.17 23.09
C LYS A 401 -15.83 -13.33 22.43
N ALA A 402 -14.73 -13.71 23.06
CA ALA A 402 -13.81 -14.73 22.60
C ALA A 402 -14.43 -16.14 22.61
N ALA A 403 -14.24 -16.90 21.53
CA ALA A 403 -13.53 -18.19 21.53
C ALA A 403 -13.83 -19.05 20.27
N ARG A 404 -12.73 -19.66 19.79
CA ARG A 404 -12.59 -20.95 19.08
C ARG A 404 -13.15 -21.10 17.65
N ALA A 405 -12.21 -21.30 16.73
CA ALA A 405 -12.43 -21.59 15.31
C ALA A 405 -12.97 -23.02 15.09
N PRO A 406 -13.98 -23.19 14.22
CA PRO A 406 -14.21 -24.42 13.48
C PRO A 406 -13.67 -24.29 12.04
N ALA A 407 -13.22 -25.42 11.52
CA ALA A 407 -12.52 -25.58 10.24
C ALA A 407 -13.40 -25.29 9.02
N ALA A 408 -12.78 -24.70 7.98
CA ALA A 408 -13.40 -24.47 6.68
C ALA A 408 -13.19 -25.66 5.72
N PRO A 409 -14.17 -25.94 4.82
CA PRO A 409 -14.06 -26.96 3.78
C PRO A 409 -13.27 -26.44 2.56
N ALA A 410 -12.59 -27.34 1.88
CA ALA A 410 -11.66 -27.06 0.77
C ALA A 410 -12.30 -27.33 -0.61
N VAL A 411 -12.04 -26.46 -1.62
CA VAL A 411 -11.95 -26.87 -3.04
C VAL A 411 -11.01 -25.95 -3.87
N ASN A 412 -9.82 -26.49 -4.15
CA ASN A 412 -8.94 -26.49 -5.35
C ASN A 412 -8.77 -25.31 -6.34
N ALA A 413 -7.53 -24.79 -6.38
CA ALA A 413 -6.82 -24.23 -7.55
C ALA A 413 -5.43 -24.91 -7.67
N PRO A 414 -4.75 -24.90 -8.84
CA PRO A 414 -3.79 -25.94 -9.24
C PRO A 414 -2.51 -25.92 -8.41
N ALA A 415 -2.13 -27.09 -7.92
CA ALA A 415 -0.97 -27.31 -7.07
C ALA A 415 0.34 -26.95 -7.77
N VAL A 416 1.01 -25.90 -7.31
CA VAL A 416 2.47 -25.94 -7.24
C VAL A 416 2.76 -26.83 -6.04
N ASN A 417 3.34 -28.01 -6.28
CA ASN A 417 3.53 -29.05 -5.26
C ASN A 417 4.08 -28.44 -3.95
N ALA A 418 3.20 -28.35 -2.95
CA ALA A 418 3.60 -28.23 -1.56
C ALA A 418 4.45 -29.46 -1.21
N PRO A 419 5.45 -29.34 -0.33
CA PRO A 419 6.15 -30.51 0.16
C PRO A 419 5.12 -31.43 0.81
N VAL A 420 5.07 -32.68 0.35
CA VAL A 420 4.27 -33.73 0.97
C VAL A 420 4.73 -33.85 2.42
N VAL A 421 3.94 -33.32 3.35
CA VAL A 421 4.12 -33.58 4.78
C VAL A 421 3.43 -34.90 5.07
N ASN A 422 4.17 -36.00 4.94
CA ASN A 422 3.73 -37.28 5.48
C ASN A 422 3.73 -37.18 7.01
N ALA A 423 2.55 -36.99 7.58
CA ALA A 423 2.32 -37.14 9.01
C ALA A 423 2.38 -38.63 9.38
N ALA A 424 3.59 -39.14 9.64
CA ALA A 424 3.92 -40.32 10.47
C ALA A 424 5.41 -40.74 10.36
N ALA A 425 6.32 -39.88 9.87
CA ALA A 425 7.76 -40.18 9.84
C ALA A 425 8.52 -39.29 10.82
N SER A 426 9.47 -39.86 11.56
CA SER A 426 10.45 -39.10 12.34
C SER A 426 11.20 -38.13 11.43
N THR A 427 11.49 -36.93 11.94
CA THR A 427 12.32 -35.96 11.20
C THR A 427 13.72 -36.53 10.95
N PRO A 428 14.42 -36.08 9.90
CA PRO A 428 15.81 -36.48 9.66
C PRO A 428 16.72 -36.32 10.89
N ALA A 429 16.51 -35.27 11.69
CA ALA A 429 17.22 -35.07 12.95
C ALA A 429 16.90 -36.17 13.98
N GLU A 430 15.64 -36.54 14.14
CA GLU A 430 15.21 -37.62 15.03
C GLU A 430 15.71 -39.00 14.56
N ALA A 431 15.72 -39.24 13.24
CA ALA A 431 16.22 -40.49 12.65
C ALA A 431 17.73 -40.67 12.87
N ALA A 432 18.52 -39.60 12.74
CA ALA A 432 19.96 -39.64 13.02
C ALA A 432 20.24 -39.82 14.52
N ALA A 433 19.48 -39.13 15.38
CA ALA A 433 19.59 -39.27 16.83
C ALA A 433 19.25 -40.70 17.27
N ALA A 434 18.24 -41.34 16.69
CA ALA A 434 17.88 -42.74 16.94
C ALA A 434 18.99 -43.74 16.53
N GLN A 435 19.86 -43.35 15.58
CA GLN A 435 21.06 -44.12 15.18
C GLN A 435 22.32 -43.74 15.96
N GLY A 436 22.22 -42.84 16.96
CA GLY A 436 23.37 -42.35 17.73
C GLY A 436 24.34 -41.47 16.93
N LYS A 437 23.90 -40.91 15.79
CA LYS A 437 24.72 -40.08 14.89
C LYS A 437 24.36 -38.60 15.00
N SER A 438 25.35 -37.72 14.91
CA SER A 438 25.12 -36.27 14.77
C SER A 438 24.86 -35.87 13.31
N LEU A 439 24.20 -34.73 13.10
CA LEU A 439 23.94 -34.18 11.76
C LEU A 439 24.89 -33.02 11.44
N SER A 440 25.29 -32.94 10.17
CA SER A 440 25.99 -31.81 9.56
C SER A 440 25.11 -31.22 8.46
N VAL A 441 24.58 -30.02 8.67
CA VAL A 441 23.59 -29.41 7.77
C VAL A 441 24.22 -28.34 6.89
N ALA A 442 24.18 -28.53 5.58
CA ALA A 442 24.67 -27.57 4.60
C ALA A 442 23.54 -27.00 3.74
N LEU A 443 23.43 -25.68 3.68
CA LEU A 443 22.52 -24.94 2.80
C LEU A 443 23.26 -24.37 1.60
N ILE A 444 22.79 -24.68 0.39
CA ILE A 444 23.39 -24.27 -0.87
C ILE A 444 22.38 -23.43 -1.66
N THR A 445 22.70 -22.16 -1.85
CA THR A 445 21.92 -21.28 -2.74
C THR A 445 22.31 -21.53 -4.20
N GLY A 446 21.33 -21.54 -5.10
CA GLY A 446 21.57 -21.90 -6.51
C GLY A 446 21.96 -23.38 -6.68
N GLY A 447 21.51 -24.25 -5.78
CA GLY A 447 21.92 -25.65 -5.71
C GLY A 447 21.56 -26.54 -6.91
N GLY A 448 20.78 -26.02 -7.87
CA GLY A 448 20.33 -26.80 -9.04
C GLY A 448 21.26 -26.74 -10.25
N THR A 449 22.19 -25.78 -10.34
CA THR A 449 23.05 -25.62 -11.52
C THR A 449 24.46 -25.13 -11.17
N GLY A 450 25.41 -25.32 -12.11
CA GLY A 450 26.74 -24.72 -12.05
C GLY A 450 27.50 -25.05 -10.76
N ILE A 451 28.14 -24.02 -10.18
CA ILE A 451 28.97 -24.14 -8.97
C ILE A 451 28.15 -24.65 -7.78
N GLY A 452 26.93 -24.14 -7.59
CA GLY A 452 26.06 -24.56 -6.48
C GLY A 452 25.75 -26.06 -6.53
N ARG A 453 25.37 -26.59 -7.69
CA ARG A 453 25.14 -28.03 -7.89
C ARG A 453 26.40 -28.86 -7.64
N ALA A 454 27.54 -28.43 -8.18
CA ALA A 454 28.81 -29.14 -7.99
C ALA A 454 29.21 -29.22 -6.50
N VAL A 455 29.01 -28.13 -5.76
CA VAL A 455 29.25 -28.09 -4.31
C VAL A 455 28.29 -29.01 -3.57
N ALA A 456 26.98 -28.98 -3.90
CA ALA A 456 26.01 -29.87 -3.27
C ALA A 456 26.36 -31.35 -3.43
N LEU A 457 26.74 -31.78 -4.65
CA LEU A 457 27.16 -33.15 -4.92
C LEU A 457 28.45 -33.52 -4.15
N ARG A 458 29.42 -32.59 -4.10
CA ARG A 458 30.67 -32.84 -3.37
C ARG A 458 30.47 -32.96 -1.87
N LEU A 459 29.62 -32.11 -1.28
CA LEU A 459 29.28 -32.15 0.14
C LEU A 459 28.54 -33.44 0.49
N ALA A 460 27.59 -33.87 -0.35
CA ALA A 460 26.89 -35.14 -0.18
C ALA A 460 27.83 -36.35 -0.18
N ALA A 461 28.87 -36.34 -1.03
CA ALA A 461 29.88 -37.39 -1.09
C ALA A 461 30.91 -37.37 0.07
N GLY A 462 30.58 -36.76 1.21
CA GLY A 462 31.46 -36.67 2.38
C GLY A 462 32.57 -35.62 2.24
N GLY A 463 32.37 -34.61 1.39
CA GLY A 463 33.34 -33.51 1.21
C GLY A 463 33.47 -32.59 2.42
N TRP A 464 32.53 -32.68 3.37
CA TRP A 464 32.54 -31.91 4.61
C TRP A 464 31.62 -32.56 5.65
N GLN A 465 32.08 -32.58 6.90
CA GLN A 465 31.30 -32.94 8.08
C GLN A 465 31.69 -32.00 9.22
N ARG A 466 30.72 -31.63 10.08
CA ARG A 466 30.97 -30.86 11.29
C ARG A 466 31.77 -31.66 12.31
N GLU A 467 31.48 -32.95 12.42
CA GLU A 467 32.11 -33.91 13.32
C GLU A 467 32.34 -35.23 12.58
N ALA A 468 33.43 -35.93 12.91
CA ALA A 468 33.75 -37.21 12.28
C ALA A 468 32.60 -38.22 12.50
N GLY A 469 32.12 -38.82 11.42
CA GLY A 469 31.04 -39.80 11.47
C GLY A 469 29.61 -39.22 11.48
N ALA A 470 29.47 -37.88 11.40
CA ALA A 470 28.16 -37.24 11.28
C ALA A 470 27.47 -37.56 9.93
N GLN A 471 26.15 -37.76 9.95
CA GLN A 471 25.35 -37.78 8.72
C GLN A 471 25.29 -36.39 8.09
N VAL A 472 25.18 -36.34 6.76
CA VAL A 472 25.12 -35.09 6.01
C VAL A 472 23.69 -34.81 5.60
N ALA A 473 23.25 -33.57 5.80
CA ALA A 473 22.00 -33.05 5.27
C ALA A 473 22.30 -31.91 4.28
N ILE A 474 21.78 -32.03 3.07
CA ILE A 474 21.93 -31.07 1.98
C ILE A 474 20.61 -30.35 1.78
N VAL A 475 20.64 -29.03 1.91
CA VAL A 475 19.50 -28.15 1.63
C VAL A 475 19.76 -27.41 0.33
N LEU A 476 18.93 -27.69 -0.67
CA LEU A 476 19.01 -27.10 -2.01
C LEU A 476 17.96 -26.00 -2.14
N THR A 477 18.40 -24.79 -2.44
CA THR A 477 17.47 -23.67 -2.67
C THR A 477 17.79 -22.88 -3.93
N GLY A 478 16.75 -22.28 -4.51
CA GLY A 478 16.76 -21.55 -5.78
C GLY A 478 15.33 -21.41 -6.32
N ARG A 479 15.16 -20.67 -7.41
CA ARG A 479 13.82 -20.33 -7.94
C ARG A 479 13.09 -21.46 -8.67
N ARG A 480 13.83 -22.47 -9.17
CA ARG A 480 13.32 -23.54 -10.04
C ARG A 480 13.30 -24.86 -9.29
N ALA A 481 12.12 -25.27 -8.84
CA ALA A 481 11.95 -26.46 -8.00
C ALA A 481 12.37 -27.73 -8.74
N GLU A 482 11.99 -27.84 -10.01
CA GLU A 482 12.26 -28.97 -10.89
C GLU A 482 13.76 -29.25 -11.04
N VAL A 483 14.57 -28.20 -11.22
CA VAL A 483 16.03 -28.32 -11.38
C VAL A 483 16.75 -28.64 -10.06
N LEU A 484 16.21 -28.15 -8.93
CA LEU A 484 16.70 -28.53 -7.61
C LEU A 484 16.39 -30.00 -7.33
N GLU A 485 15.23 -30.47 -7.74
CA GLU A 485 14.79 -31.85 -7.54
C GLU A 485 15.62 -32.84 -8.36
N GLU A 486 16.01 -32.50 -9.59
CA GLU A 486 16.97 -33.30 -10.38
C GLU A 486 18.29 -33.53 -9.62
N THR A 487 18.84 -32.46 -9.02
CA THR A 487 20.06 -32.56 -8.20
C THR A 487 19.82 -33.38 -6.94
N ALA A 488 18.65 -33.23 -6.31
CA ALA A 488 18.29 -34.01 -5.12
C ALA A 488 18.16 -35.51 -5.42
N GLN A 489 17.54 -35.86 -6.55
CA GLN A 489 17.39 -37.25 -6.99
C GLN A 489 18.74 -37.90 -7.26
N GLU A 490 19.69 -37.18 -7.86
CA GLU A 490 21.04 -37.67 -8.08
C GLU A 490 21.79 -37.94 -6.77
N ILE A 491 21.69 -37.02 -5.80
CA ILE A 491 22.27 -37.21 -4.45
C ILE A 491 21.66 -38.45 -3.79
N ARG A 492 20.33 -38.56 -3.80
CA ARG A 492 19.62 -39.71 -3.19
C ARG A 492 19.99 -41.02 -3.88
N LYS A 493 20.12 -41.03 -5.21
CA LYS A 493 20.53 -42.21 -5.98
C LYS A 493 21.96 -42.64 -5.66
N ALA A 494 22.87 -41.70 -5.48
CA ALA A 494 24.28 -41.98 -5.22
C ALA A 494 24.56 -42.43 -3.78
N HIS A 495 23.77 -41.95 -2.80
CA HIS A 495 24.10 -42.09 -1.38
C HIS A 495 23.02 -42.80 -0.53
N GLY A 496 21.85 -43.10 -1.11
CA GLY A 496 20.74 -43.76 -0.41
C GLY A 496 20.34 -43.01 0.86
N GLU A 497 20.04 -43.76 1.93
CA GLU A 497 19.69 -43.21 3.25
C GLU A 497 20.89 -42.59 4.00
N GLY A 498 22.10 -42.61 3.42
CA GLY A 498 23.30 -42.04 4.03
C GLY A 498 23.34 -40.51 4.01
N VAL A 499 22.48 -39.86 3.20
CA VAL A 499 22.40 -38.40 3.07
C VAL A 499 20.94 -37.96 3.06
N HIS A 500 20.62 -36.93 3.85
CA HIS A 500 19.31 -36.29 3.85
C HIS A 500 19.30 -35.14 2.84
N VAL A 501 18.23 -35.01 2.05
CA VAL A 501 18.12 -33.92 1.06
C VAL A 501 16.79 -33.20 1.18
N LEU A 502 16.86 -31.91 1.48
CA LEU A 502 15.72 -30.99 1.50
C LEU A 502 15.80 -30.07 0.27
N VAL A 503 14.75 -30.10 -0.56
CA VAL A 503 14.56 -29.11 -1.63
C VAL A 503 13.60 -28.05 -1.13
N HIS A 504 13.99 -26.80 -1.23
CA HIS A 504 13.16 -25.66 -0.88
C HIS A 504 13.29 -24.56 -1.93
N ALA A 505 12.34 -24.53 -2.86
CA ALA A 505 12.28 -23.49 -3.88
C ALA A 505 11.91 -22.15 -3.24
N ALA A 506 12.67 -21.11 -3.56
CA ALA A 506 12.54 -19.79 -2.96
C ALA A 506 13.09 -18.70 -3.87
N TYR A 507 12.44 -17.53 -3.85
CA TYR A 507 13.00 -16.29 -4.36
C TYR A 507 13.83 -15.65 -3.25
N LEU A 508 15.14 -15.91 -3.25
CA LEU A 508 16.02 -15.43 -2.17
C LEU A 508 16.21 -13.90 -2.14
N THR A 509 15.70 -13.18 -3.15
CA THR A 509 15.54 -11.72 -3.13
C THR A 509 14.36 -11.25 -2.25
N LEU A 510 13.54 -12.17 -1.73
CA LEU A 510 12.40 -11.91 -0.85
C LEU A 510 12.72 -12.40 0.56
N ALA A 511 12.67 -11.51 1.55
CA ALA A 511 12.96 -11.86 2.94
C ALA A 511 11.99 -12.91 3.53
N ALA A 512 10.75 -12.97 3.05
CA ALA A 512 9.75 -13.94 3.49
C ALA A 512 10.11 -15.36 3.05
N ASP A 513 10.51 -15.54 1.79
CA ASP A 513 10.96 -16.83 1.24
C ASP A 513 12.22 -17.31 1.94
N VAL A 514 13.17 -16.42 2.23
CA VAL A 514 14.36 -16.74 3.02
C VAL A 514 13.96 -17.21 4.42
N LYS A 515 13.03 -16.51 5.09
CA LYS A 515 12.50 -16.94 6.39
C LYS A 515 11.82 -18.31 6.29
N GLY A 516 11.04 -18.56 5.24
CA GLY A 516 10.40 -19.85 4.96
C GLY A 516 11.42 -20.98 4.80
N LEU A 517 12.51 -20.71 4.08
CA LEU A 517 13.64 -21.62 3.93
C LEU A 517 14.27 -21.95 5.29
N PHE A 518 14.59 -20.94 6.11
CA PHE A 518 15.19 -21.18 7.42
C PHE A 518 14.22 -21.85 8.40
N ASN A 519 12.92 -21.60 8.30
CA ASN A 519 11.92 -22.35 9.04
C ASN A 519 11.92 -23.82 8.62
N ALA A 520 12.00 -24.12 7.32
CA ALA A 520 12.08 -25.49 6.83
C ALA A 520 13.38 -26.19 7.30
N VAL A 521 14.52 -25.49 7.30
CA VAL A 521 15.78 -25.99 7.86
C VAL A 521 15.63 -26.29 9.35
N ALA A 522 15.04 -25.37 10.13
CA ALA A 522 14.80 -25.56 11.55
C ALA A 522 13.86 -26.75 11.83
N SER A 523 12.76 -26.86 11.10
CA SER A 523 11.77 -27.92 11.28
C SER A 523 12.31 -29.31 10.90
N ASN A 524 13.20 -29.41 9.90
CA ASN A 524 13.73 -30.69 9.45
C ASN A 524 15.00 -31.12 10.21
N PHE A 525 15.84 -30.15 10.57
CA PHE A 525 17.20 -30.44 11.06
C PHE A 525 17.55 -29.76 12.38
N GLY A 526 16.78 -28.76 12.82
CA GLY A 526 17.00 -28.01 14.06
C GLY A 526 18.22 -27.09 14.09
N ARG A 527 19.08 -27.13 13.07
CA ARG A 527 20.36 -26.42 13.01
C ARG A 527 20.80 -26.11 11.57
N LEU A 528 21.76 -25.21 11.43
CA LEU A 528 22.52 -25.00 10.20
C LEU A 528 24.00 -24.85 10.51
N ASP A 529 24.85 -25.57 9.79
CA ASP A 529 26.28 -25.62 10.09
C ASP A 529 27.15 -25.02 8.98
N LEU A 530 26.69 -25.10 7.73
CA LEU A 530 27.35 -24.54 6.56
C LEU A 530 26.34 -23.82 5.65
N LEU A 531 26.62 -22.57 5.30
CA LEU A 531 25.96 -21.87 4.20
C LEU A 531 26.97 -21.66 3.07
N PHE A 532 26.67 -22.17 1.89
CA PHE A 532 27.32 -21.81 0.63
C PHE A 532 26.42 -20.85 -0.15
N ASN A 533 26.74 -19.56 -0.03
CA ASN A 533 25.99 -18.43 -0.58
C ASN A 533 26.64 -17.98 -1.89
N ASN A 534 26.06 -18.40 -3.01
CA ASN A 534 26.65 -18.37 -4.34
C ASN A 534 25.64 -17.92 -5.42
N LEU A 535 24.56 -17.23 -5.02
CA LEU A 535 23.66 -16.66 -6.01
C LEU A 535 24.35 -15.59 -6.84
N GLY A 536 24.10 -15.64 -8.14
CA GLY A 536 24.57 -14.64 -9.09
C GLY A 536 23.62 -14.53 -10.27
N ALA A 537 23.39 -13.30 -10.72
CA ALA A 537 22.66 -13.02 -11.96
C ALA A 537 23.63 -12.95 -13.15
N TYR A 538 23.30 -13.63 -14.24
CA TYR A 538 23.91 -13.35 -15.53
C TYR A 538 23.16 -12.21 -16.21
N VAL A 539 23.90 -11.18 -16.64
CA VAL A 539 23.38 -10.10 -17.48
C VAL A 539 24.25 -9.96 -18.71
N PRO A 540 23.67 -9.88 -19.93
CA PRO A 540 24.42 -9.65 -21.15
C PRO A 540 25.30 -8.39 -21.04
N PRO A 541 26.52 -8.40 -21.60
CA PRO A 541 27.37 -7.22 -21.60
C PRO A 541 26.65 -6.02 -22.24
N THR A 542 26.40 -4.98 -21.45
CA THR A 542 25.65 -3.78 -21.82
C THR A 542 26.44 -2.54 -21.42
N THR A 543 26.59 -1.58 -22.33
CA THR A 543 27.25 -0.31 -22.04
C THR A 543 26.43 0.50 -21.05
N PHE A 544 27.08 1.39 -20.30
CA PHE A 544 26.43 2.08 -19.18
C PHE A 544 25.20 2.91 -19.61
N ASP A 545 25.25 3.51 -20.79
CA ASP A 545 24.16 4.29 -21.42
C ASP A 545 22.96 3.45 -21.87
N LYS A 546 23.13 2.13 -22.02
CA LYS A 546 22.10 1.18 -22.47
C LYS A 546 21.60 0.27 -21.35
N MET A 547 22.13 0.42 -20.14
CA MET A 547 21.73 -0.39 -18.99
C MET A 547 20.37 0.10 -18.50
N GLU A 548 19.33 -0.70 -18.72
CA GLU A 548 18.02 -0.45 -18.18
C GLU A 548 18.02 -0.61 -16.66
N TYR A 549 17.24 0.23 -15.98
CA TYR A 549 17.20 0.26 -14.52
C TYR A 549 16.71 -1.06 -13.90
N ASP A 550 15.77 -1.74 -14.56
CA ASP A 550 15.25 -3.02 -14.09
C ASP A 550 16.30 -4.12 -14.18
N ASP A 551 17.13 -4.12 -15.22
CA ASP A 551 18.27 -5.03 -15.33
C ASP A 551 19.33 -4.72 -14.26
N TRP A 552 19.65 -3.44 -14.05
CA TRP A 552 20.52 -3.02 -12.94
C TRP A 552 20.00 -3.52 -11.59
N ARG A 553 18.73 -3.26 -11.27
CA ARG A 553 18.11 -3.67 -10.00
C ARG A 553 18.05 -5.17 -9.85
N ARG A 554 17.77 -5.91 -10.94
CA ARG A 554 17.81 -7.36 -10.93
C ARG A 554 19.18 -7.89 -10.52
N VAL A 555 20.28 -7.32 -11.03
CA VAL A 555 21.64 -7.72 -10.62
C VAL A 555 21.90 -7.40 -9.16
N ILE A 556 21.62 -6.17 -8.73
CA ILE A 556 21.85 -5.73 -7.35
C ILE A 556 21.07 -6.60 -6.36
N ASN A 557 19.79 -6.83 -6.63
CA ASN A 557 18.94 -7.59 -5.72
C ASN A 557 19.41 -9.06 -5.61
N ILE A 558 19.86 -9.67 -6.72
CA ILE A 558 20.32 -11.07 -6.71
C ILE A 558 21.72 -11.21 -6.11
N ASN A 559 22.67 -10.35 -6.48
CA ASN A 559 24.07 -10.49 -6.08
C ASN A 559 24.34 -9.93 -4.67
N LEU A 560 23.60 -8.90 -4.23
CA LEU A 560 23.77 -8.26 -2.91
C LEU A 560 22.64 -8.58 -1.95
N ASP A 561 21.38 -8.23 -2.27
CA ASP A 561 20.28 -8.33 -1.29
C ASP A 561 19.99 -9.77 -0.90
N ALA A 562 19.95 -10.70 -1.87
CA ALA A 562 19.75 -12.11 -1.59
C ALA A 562 20.92 -12.69 -0.76
N ALA A 563 22.16 -12.31 -1.10
CA ALA A 563 23.32 -12.74 -0.35
C ALA A 563 23.25 -12.25 1.11
N PHE A 564 22.84 -11.00 1.33
CA PHE A 564 22.62 -10.44 2.65
C PHE A 564 21.51 -11.15 3.43
N TYR A 565 20.33 -11.35 2.84
CA TYR A 565 19.20 -11.97 3.54
C TYR A 565 19.52 -13.39 4.00
N VAL A 566 20.12 -14.20 3.12
CA VAL A 566 20.47 -15.58 3.45
C VAL A 566 21.59 -15.63 4.50
N ALA A 567 22.61 -14.79 4.38
CA ALA A 567 23.69 -14.72 5.39
C ALA A 567 23.19 -14.24 6.75
N ARG A 568 22.28 -13.25 6.79
CA ARG A 568 21.68 -12.72 8.02
C ARG A 568 20.90 -13.79 8.78
N ASP A 569 20.06 -14.56 8.08
CA ASP A 569 19.22 -15.56 8.74
C ASP A 569 20.01 -16.84 9.06
N ALA A 570 21.04 -17.19 8.26
CA ALA A 570 22.02 -18.21 8.65
C ALA A 570 22.78 -17.82 9.91
N TYR A 571 23.26 -16.59 10.00
CA TYR A 571 23.96 -16.09 11.18
C TYR A 571 23.07 -16.18 12.43
N ARG A 572 21.79 -15.79 12.33
CA ARG A 572 20.84 -15.90 13.44
C ARG A 572 20.70 -17.34 13.93
N MET A 573 20.46 -18.29 13.01
CA MET A 573 20.35 -19.71 13.36
C MET A 573 21.65 -20.25 13.97
N MET A 574 22.80 -19.96 13.36
CA MET A 574 24.12 -20.39 13.85
C MET A 574 24.48 -19.79 15.23
N ARG A 575 24.01 -18.58 15.52
CA ARG A 575 24.18 -17.93 16.84
C ARG A 575 23.26 -18.56 17.89
N ASP A 576 22.03 -18.91 17.51
CA ASP A 576 20.99 -19.34 18.44
C ASP A 576 20.97 -20.88 18.67
N GLN A 577 21.69 -21.66 17.84
CA GLN A 577 21.79 -23.12 17.97
C GLN A 577 22.80 -23.58 19.03
N THR A 578 22.64 -24.81 19.50
CA THR A 578 23.57 -25.48 20.43
C THR A 578 24.15 -26.76 19.81
N PRO A 579 25.48 -26.97 19.84
CA PRO A 579 26.50 -25.98 20.15
C PRO A 579 26.49 -24.82 19.15
N GLN A 580 26.85 -23.64 19.63
CA GLN A 580 26.88 -22.42 18.83
C GLN A 580 27.96 -22.49 17.73
N GLY A 581 27.64 -21.94 16.57
CA GLY A 581 28.60 -21.72 15.48
C GLY A 581 28.20 -22.35 14.16
N GLY A 582 28.90 -21.92 13.11
CA GLY A 582 28.76 -22.42 11.75
C GLY A 582 29.74 -21.72 10.81
N ARG A 583 29.62 -21.96 9.51
CA ARG A 583 30.46 -21.36 8.46
C ARG A 583 29.58 -20.77 7.37
N ILE A 584 29.82 -19.51 7.03
CA ILE A 584 29.19 -18.83 5.89
C ILE A 584 30.27 -18.58 4.85
N ILE A 585 30.08 -19.11 3.64
CA ILE A 585 30.93 -18.87 2.49
C ILE A 585 30.13 -18.01 1.51
N ASN A 586 30.49 -16.74 1.40
CA ASN A 586 29.96 -15.85 0.37
C ASN A 586 30.89 -15.89 -0.85
N ASN A 587 30.39 -16.38 -1.97
CA ASN A 587 31.15 -16.46 -3.20
C ASN A 587 30.98 -15.18 -4.03
N GLY A 588 32.03 -14.36 -4.09
CA GLY A 588 32.11 -13.16 -4.93
C GLY A 588 32.72 -13.44 -6.30
N SER A 589 32.69 -12.45 -7.19
CA SER A 589 33.29 -12.57 -8.52
C SER A 589 34.69 -11.96 -8.55
N ILE A 590 35.57 -12.49 -9.42
CA ILE A 590 36.82 -11.79 -9.79
C ILE A 590 36.56 -10.38 -10.34
N SER A 591 35.32 -10.11 -10.80
CA SER A 591 34.90 -8.79 -11.28
C SER A 591 34.90 -7.71 -10.20
N ALA A 592 35.05 -8.08 -8.92
CA ALA A 592 35.25 -7.15 -7.80
C ALA A 592 36.62 -6.44 -7.86
N THR A 593 37.66 -7.13 -8.36
CA THR A 593 39.02 -6.59 -8.46
C THR A 593 39.47 -6.36 -9.90
N THR A 594 38.90 -7.10 -10.85
CA THR A 594 39.18 -7.01 -12.28
C THR A 594 37.89 -6.71 -13.04
N PRO A 595 37.44 -5.44 -13.07
CA PRO A 595 36.17 -5.06 -13.69
C PRO A 595 36.15 -5.38 -15.18
N ARG A 596 35.00 -5.82 -15.69
CA ARG A 596 34.82 -6.19 -17.10
C ARG A 596 34.12 -5.07 -17.87
N PRO A 597 34.55 -4.73 -19.10
CA PRO A 597 33.81 -3.80 -19.94
C PRO A 597 32.35 -4.24 -20.10
N ALA A 598 31.43 -3.26 -20.10
CA ALA A 598 30.00 -3.48 -20.28
C ALA A 598 29.35 -4.40 -19.21
N ALA A 599 29.92 -4.50 -18.01
CA ALA A 599 29.38 -5.30 -16.91
C ALA A 599 29.18 -4.47 -15.63
N SER A 600 28.82 -3.19 -15.76
CA SER A 600 28.82 -2.21 -14.66
C SER A 600 28.03 -2.67 -13.43
N ALA A 601 26.79 -3.15 -13.62
CA ALA A 601 25.94 -3.65 -12.53
C ALA A 601 26.55 -4.88 -11.84
N TYR A 602 27.09 -5.80 -12.64
CA TYR A 602 27.70 -7.03 -12.13
C TYR A 602 28.97 -6.72 -11.35
N THR A 603 29.88 -5.93 -11.90
CA THR A 603 31.10 -5.44 -11.24
C THR A 603 30.79 -4.70 -9.95
N ALA A 604 29.80 -3.80 -9.93
CA ALA A 604 29.42 -3.04 -8.74
C ALA A 604 28.87 -3.92 -7.61
N SER A 605 28.34 -5.09 -7.95
CA SER A 605 27.72 -6.04 -7.02
C SER A 605 28.59 -7.24 -6.64
N SER A 606 29.82 -7.32 -7.18
CA SER A 606 30.68 -8.50 -7.14
C SER A 606 31.52 -8.65 -5.88
#